data_AF-A0A538H1S5-F1
#
_entry.id   AF-A0A538H1S5-F1
#
_cell.length_a   1.000
_cell.length_b   1.000
_cell.length_c   1.000
_cell.angle_alpha   90.00
_cell.angle_beta   90.00
_cell.angle_gamma   90.00
#
_symmetry.space_group_name_H-M   'P 1'
#
loop_
_entity.id
_entity.type
_entity.pdbx_description
1 polymer ?
#
loop_
_entity_poly.entity_id
_entity_poly.type
_entity_poly.pdbx_seq_one_letter_code
_entity_poly.pdbx_strand_id
1 'polypeptide(L)'
;MDLLDRRETYDGFGEALARAFELAVTPIVMGGAGWLLDRWLGTSPAFTIVLFVLAVVGLGTSSYYRYAADMKAHEDRMPWARRP
;
A
#
# COMPACT_ATOMS: atom_id res chain seq x y z
N MET A 1 12.54 -28.60 -9.00
CA MET A 1 12.31 -27.21 -8.58
C MET A 1 13.53 -26.44 -9.00
N ASP A 2 13.38 -25.66 -10.06
CA ASP A 2 14.48 -24.92 -10.67
C ASP A 2 14.84 -23.69 -9.81
N LEU A 3 16.03 -23.12 -9.96
CA LEU A 3 16.45 -21.98 -9.13
C LEU A 3 15.61 -20.70 -9.38
N LEU A 4 14.99 -20.61 -10.55
CA LEU A 4 14.10 -19.52 -10.96
C LEU A 4 12.76 -19.56 -10.21
N ASP A 5 12.14 -20.74 -10.11
CA ASP A 5 10.87 -20.93 -9.37
C ASP A 5 11.00 -20.49 -7.91
N ARG A 6 12.17 -20.76 -7.29
CA ARG A 6 12.44 -20.40 -5.89
C ARG A 6 12.60 -18.89 -5.72
N ARG A 7 13.16 -18.18 -6.70
CA ARG A 7 13.26 -16.71 -6.68
C ARG A 7 11.91 -16.05 -6.85
N GLU A 8 11.11 -16.46 -7.84
CA GLU A 8 9.76 -15.90 -8.02
C GLU A 8 8.88 -16.06 -6.78
N THR A 9 8.95 -17.23 -6.14
CA THR A 9 8.20 -17.48 -4.90
C THR A 9 8.65 -16.58 -3.75
N TYR A 10 9.97 -16.38 -3.60
CA TYR A 10 10.52 -15.51 -2.56
C TYR A 10 10.22 -14.03 -2.81
N ASP A 11 10.30 -13.59 -4.07
CA ASP A 11 10.01 -12.21 -4.47
C ASP A 11 8.52 -11.90 -4.24
N GLY A 12 7.62 -12.80 -4.65
CA GLY A 12 6.19 -12.67 -4.39
C GLY A 12 5.84 -12.67 -2.89
N PHE A 13 6.52 -13.49 -2.09
CA PHE A 13 6.33 -13.50 -0.64
C PHE A 13 6.82 -12.21 0.02
N GLY A 14 7.99 -11.72 -0.39
CA GLY A 14 8.57 -10.46 0.11
C GLY A 14 7.68 -9.26 -0.19
N GLU A 15 7.17 -9.16 -1.41
CA GLU A 15 6.23 -8.11 -1.83
C GLU A 15 4.94 -8.15 -1.00
N ALA A 16 4.35 -9.34 -0.83
CA ALA A 16 3.13 -9.52 -0.04
C ALA A 16 3.33 -9.16 1.44
N LEU A 17 4.48 -9.51 2.01
CA LEU A 17 4.79 -9.19 3.40
C LEU A 17 5.03 -7.69 3.59
N ALA A 18 5.77 -7.05 2.68
CA ALA A 18 5.95 -5.60 2.69
C ALA A 18 4.59 -4.87 2.60
N ARG A 19 3.68 -5.38 1.76
CA ARG A 19 2.31 -4.88 1.63
C ARG A 19 1.53 -4.99 2.94
N ALA A 20 1.54 -6.16 3.56
CA ALA A 20 0.85 -6.38 4.82
C ALA A 20 1.41 -5.46 5.92
N PHE A 21 2.73 -5.28 5.93
CA PHE A 21 3.40 -4.38 6.87
C PHE A 21 3.00 -2.92 6.64
N GLU A 22 3.00 -2.44 5.39
CA GLU A 22 2.59 -1.08 5.05
C GLU A 22 1.13 -0.81 5.46
N LEU A 23 0.24 -1.78 5.22
CA LEU A 23 -1.17 -1.70 5.58
C LEU A 23 -1.40 -1.65 7.10
N ALA A 24 -0.54 -2.30 7.90
CA ALA A 24 -0.64 -2.26 9.34
C ALA A 24 0.04 -1.01 9.93
N VAL A 25 1.28 -0.73 9.50
CA VAL A 25 2.13 0.30 10.11
C VAL A 25 1.66 1.70 9.79
N THR A 26 1.27 1.97 8.54
CA THR A 26 0.83 3.32 8.13
C THR A 26 -0.34 3.84 8.99
N PRO A 27 -1.46 3.12 9.17
CA PRO A 27 -2.55 3.61 10.01
C PRO A 27 -2.21 3.60 11.50
N ILE A 28 -1.36 2.68 11.98
CA ILE A 28 -0.88 2.70 13.37
C ILE A 28 -0.08 3.96 13.65
N VAL A 29 0.86 4.32 12.75
CA VAL A 29 1.70 5.51 12.90
C VAL A 29 0.86 6.78 12.78
N MET A 30 -0.02 6.87 11.78
CA MET A 30 -0.88 8.05 11.61
C MET A 30 -1.91 8.22 12.73
N GLY A 31 -2.60 7.14 13.11
CA GLY A 31 -3.54 7.14 14.22
C GLY A 31 -2.86 7.43 15.56
N GLY A 32 -1.69 6.82 15.80
CA GLY A 32 -0.89 7.07 17.00
C GLY A 32 -0.38 8.52 17.08
N ALA A 33 0.05 9.10 15.95
CA ALA A 33 0.43 10.50 15.88
C ALA A 33 -0.76 11.42 16.17
N GLY A 34 -1.94 11.12 15.61
CA GLY A 34 -3.16 11.87 15.89
C GLY A 34 -3.59 11.79 17.35
N TRP A 35 -3.45 10.62 17.97
CA TRP A 35 -3.75 10.43 19.38
C TRP A 35 -2.81 11.22 20.28
N LEU A 36 -1.51 11.26 19.95
CA LEU A 36 -0.55 12.05 20.70
C LEU A 36 -0.85 13.56 20.59
N LEU A 37 -1.22 14.02 19.39
CA LEU A 37 -1.65 15.41 19.16
C LEU A 37 -2.92 15.75 19.93
N ASP A 38 -3.92 14.88 19.89
CA ASP A 38 -5.18 15.04 20.63
C ASP A 38 -4.91 15.14 22.14
N ARG A 39 -3.99 14.32 22.68
CA ARG A 39 -3.58 14.33 24.09
C ARG A 39 -2.90 15.64 24.50
N TRP A 40 -2.07 16.21 23.63
CA TRP A 40 -1.35 17.46 23.87
C TRP A 40 -2.25 18.70 23.77
N LEU A 41 -3.15 18.72 22.80
CA LEU A 41 -4.02 19.87 22.51
C LEU A 41 -5.33 19.83 23.32
N GLY A 42 -5.61 18.72 24.01
CA GLY A 42 -6.86 18.52 24.75
C GLY A 42 -8.09 18.44 23.84
N THR A 43 -7.88 18.24 22.54
CA THR A 43 -8.97 18.02 21.59
C THR A 43 -9.54 16.61 21.83
N SER A 44 -10.87 16.48 21.76
CA SER A 44 -11.50 15.16 21.53
C SER A 44 -10.87 14.49 20.29
N PRO A 45 -11.05 13.18 19.99
CA PRO A 45 -10.20 12.40 19.08
C PRO A 45 -10.31 12.79 17.58
N ALA A 46 -10.15 14.07 17.27
CA ALA A 46 -10.38 14.69 15.98
C ALA A 46 -9.15 14.51 15.09
N PHE A 47 -7.94 14.79 15.61
CA PHE A 47 -6.71 14.57 14.85
C PHE A 47 -6.48 13.08 14.59
N THR A 48 -6.80 12.22 15.56
CA THR A 48 -6.78 10.77 15.39
C THR A 48 -7.66 10.33 14.22
N ILE A 49 -8.92 10.76 14.19
CA ILE A 49 -9.86 10.38 13.11
C ILE A 49 -9.40 10.93 11.76
N VAL A 50 -9.01 12.20 11.70
CA VAL A 50 -8.56 12.84 10.44
C VAL A 50 -7.33 12.15 9.88
N LEU A 51 -6.30 11.93 10.70
CA LEU A 51 -5.08 11.26 10.25
C LEU A 51 -5.31 9.79 9.90
N PHE A 52 -6.18 9.10 10.63
CA PHE A 52 -6.55 7.73 10.29
C PHE A 52 -7.29 7.64 8.94
N VAL A 53 -8.25 8.54 8.69
CA VAL A 53 -8.94 8.61 7.39
C VAL A 53 -7.96 8.94 6.27
N LEU A 54 -7.04 9.88 6.49
CA LEU A 54 -5.99 10.19 5.50
C LEU A 54 -5.08 8.98 5.23
N ALA A 55 -4.73 8.21 6.24
CA ALA A 55 -3.95 6.98 6.07
C ALA A 55 -4.69 5.96 5.20
N VAL A 56 -5.97 5.71 5.48
CA VAL A 56 -6.80 4.76 4.71
C VAL A 56 -6.96 5.22 3.25
N VAL A 57 -7.26 6.50 3.04
CA VAL A 57 -7.41 7.07 1.69
C VAL A 57 -6.08 7.03 0.93
N GLY A 58 -4.97 7.36 1.59
CA GLY A 58 -3.63 7.28 1.01
C GLY A 58 -3.26 5.87 0.58
N LEU A 59 -3.46 4.88 1.46
CA LEU A 59 -3.22 3.47 1.16
C LEU A 59 -4.12 2.96 0.02
N GLY A 60 -5.41 3.30 0.05
CA GLY A 60 -6.36 2.93 -1.00
C GLY A 60 -5.97 3.50 -2.36
N THR A 61 -5.62 4.79 -2.39
CA THR A 61 -5.20 5.49 -3.61
C THR A 61 -3.88 4.93 -4.15
N SER A 62 -2.89 4.70 -3.28
CA SER A 62 -1.62 4.04 -3.63
C SER A 62 -1.86 2.64 -4.20
N SER A 63 -2.76 1.87 -3.59
CA SER A 63 -3.16 0.55 -4.09
C SER A 63 -3.78 0.59 -5.48
N TYR A 64 -4.66 1.55 -5.71
CA TYR A 64 -5.30 1.73 -7.00
C TYR A 64 -4.30 2.09 -8.09
N TYR A 65 -3.44 3.08 -7.86
CA TYR A 65 -2.45 3.49 -8.86
C TYR A 65 -1.42 2.40 -9.16
N ARG A 66 -0.99 1.64 -8.16
CA ARG A 66 -0.08 0.51 -8.38
C ARG A 66 -0.75 -0.57 -9.22
N TYR A 67 -1.98 -0.96 -8.89
CA TYR A 67 -2.75 -1.90 -9.70
C TYR A 67 -2.92 -1.41 -11.14
N ALA A 68 -3.26 -0.13 -11.35
CA ALA A 68 -3.39 0.44 -12.68
C ALA A 68 -2.06 0.41 -13.46
N ALA A 69 -0.93 0.67 -12.79
CA ALA A 69 0.40 0.57 -13.39
C ALA A 69 0.75 -0.88 -13.78
N ASP A 70 0.44 -1.85 -12.91
CA ASP A 70 0.64 -3.28 -13.19
C ASP A 70 -0.21 -3.72 -14.39
N MET A 71 -1.48 -3.31 -14.43
CA MET A 71 -2.38 -3.60 -15.56
C MET A 71 -1.87 -3.03 -16.88
N LYS A 72 -1.39 -1.79 -16.87
CA LYS A 72 -0.78 -1.18 -18.06
C LYS A 72 0.47 -1.95 -18.52
N ALA A 73 1.32 -2.36 -17.59
CA ALA A 73 2.49 -3.17 -17.91
C ALA A 73 2.11 -4.55 -18.48
N HIS A 74 1.00 -5.14 -18.01
CA HIS A 74 0.45 -6.36 -18.59
C HIS A 74 -0.08 -6.13 -20.00
N GLU A 75 -0.82 -5.05 -20.24
CA GLU A 75 -1.32 -4.67 -21.57
C GLU A 75 -0.17 -4.50 -22.57
N ASP A 76 0.90 -3.79 -22.22
CA ASP A 76 2.06 -3.56 -23.09
C ASP A 76 2.80 -4.85 -23.48
N ARG A 77 2.71 -5.90 -22.65
CA ARG A 77 3.32 -7.22 -22.91
C ARG A 77 2.45 -8.12 -23.77
N MET A 78 1.18 -7.77 -24.00
CA MET A 78 0.27 -8.63 -24.75
C MET A 78 0.62 -8.64 -26.24
N PRO A 79 0.50 -9.80 -26.93
CA PRO A 79 0.85 -9.93 -28.34
C PRO A 79 0.11 -8.95 -29.26
N TRP A 80 -1.11 -8.55 -28.89
CA TRP A 80 -1.95 -7.62 -29.64
C TRP A 80 -1.67 -6.14 -29.36
N ALA A 81 -0.88 -5.81 -28.33
CA ALA A 81 -0.43 -4.44 -28.09
C ALA A 81 0.63 -4.01 -29.12
N ARG A 82 1.31 -4.99 -29.75
CA ARG A 82 2.13 -4.78 -30.94
C ARG A 82 1.22 -4.60 -32.16
N ARG A 83 0.68 -3.39 -32.34
CA ARG A 83 0.08 -3.01 -33.63
C ARG A 83 1.19 -2.95 -34.70
N PRO A 84 0.92 -3.40 -35.95
CA PRO A 84 1.88 -3.25 -37.06
C PRO A 84 2.18 -1.78 -37.38
#